data_AF-A0A3C1NHU0-F1
#
_entry.id   AF-A0A3C1NHU0-F1
#
_cell.length_a   1.000
_cell.length_b   1.000
_cell.length_c   1.000
_cell.angle_alpha   90.00
_cell.angle_beta   90.00
_cell.angle_gamma   90.00
#
_symmetry.space_group_name_H-M   'P 1'
#
loop_
_entity.id
_entity.type
_entity.pdbx_description
1 polymer ?
#
loop_
_entity_poly.entity_id
_entity_poly.type
_entity_poly.pdbx_seq_one_letter_code
_entity_poly.pdbx_strand_id
1 'polypeptide(L)' 'ATETPEELYYDKERLLANGDRWERAIAKNISLDAPYR' A
#
# COMPACT_ATOMS: atom_id res chain seq x y z
N ALA A 1 3.62 1.67 -14.82
CA ALA A 1 2.23 2.06 -15.11
C ALA A 1 1.48 0.81 -15.50
N THR A 2 0.19 0.69 -15.17
CA THR A 2 -0.64 -0.44 -15.64
C THR A 2 -0.98 -0.24 -17.11
N GLU A 3 -1.17 -1.33 -17.84
CA GLU A 3 -1.42 -1.30 -19.28
C GLU A 3 -2.93 -1.28 -19.58
N THR A 4 -3.75 -1.74 -18.63
CA THR A 4 -5.20 -1.82 -18.75
C THR A 4 -5.91 -1.24 -17.52
N PRO A 5 -7.17 -0.76 -17.66
CA PRO A 5 -8.00 -0.37 -16.52
C PRO A 5 -8.24 -1.53 -15.54
N GLU A 6 -8.37 -2.76 -16.05
CA GLU A 6 -8.67 -3.94 -15.25
C GLU A 6 -7.56 -4.24 -14.23
N GLU A 7 -6.31 -3.94 -14.58
CA GLU A 7 -5.18 -4.06 -13.67
C GLU A 7 -5.26 -3.14 -12.45
N LEU A 8 -6.10 -2.10 -12.46
CA LEU A 8 -6.33 -1.21 -11.32
C LEU A 8 -7.35 -1.77 -10.33
N TYR A 9 -8.15 -2.77 -10.72
CA TYR A 9 -9.06 -3.44 -9.80
C TYR A 9 -8.28 -4.41 -8.93
N TYR A 10 -8.11 -4.04 -7.66
CA TYR A 10 -7.37 -4.84 -6.70
C TYR A 10 -8.37 -5.61 -5.85
N ASP A 11 -8.21 -6.92 -5.82
CA ASP A 11 -8.88 -7.76 -4.82
C ASP A 11 -8.15 -7.68 -3.47
N LYS A 12 -8.73 -8.36 -2.48
CA LYS A 12 -8.19 -8.40 -1.13
C LYS A 12 -6.78 -9.01 -1.09
N GLU A 13 -6.53 -10.07 -1.84
CA GLU A 13 -5.24 -10.77 -1.83
C GLU A 13 -4.12 -9.88 -2.37
N ARG A 14 -4.40 -9.16 -3.46
CA ARG A 14 -3.47 -8.20 -4.04
C ARG A 14 -3.20 -7.02 -3.11
N LEU A 15 -4.21 -6.53 -2.40
CA LEU A 15 -4.02 -5.48 -1.39
C LEU A 15 -3.14 -5.97 -0.23
N LEU A 16 -3.38 -7.19 0.27
CA LEU A 16 -2.57 -7.77 1.34
C LEU A 16 -1.12 -8.00 0.91
N ALA A 17 -0.89 -8.57 -0.27
CA ALA A 17 0.45 -8.76 -0.82
C ALA A 17 1.21 -7.45 -1.01
N ASN A 18 0.52 -6.38 -1.41
CA ASN A 18 1.10 -5.04 -1.46
C ASN A 18 1.42 -4.50 -0.06
N GLY A 19 0.54 -4.74 0.93
CA GLY A 19 0.80 -4.42 2.33
C GLY A 19 2.07 -5.08 2.83
N ASP A 20 2.18 -6.40 2.70
CA ASP A 20 3.36 -7.17 3.11
C ASP A 20 4.65 -6.66 2.46
N ARG A 21 4.59 -6.32 1.17
CA ARG A 21 5.74 -5.76 0.44
C ARG A 21 6.20 -4.41 0.99
N TRP A 22 5.26 -3.57 1.42
CA TRP A 22 5.53 -2.17 1.79
C TRP A 22 5.51 -1.90 3.30
N GLU A 23 5.23 -2.91 4.12
CA GLU A 23 5.02 -2.80 5.57
C GLU A 23 6.07 -1.92 6.28
N ARG A 24 7.36 -2.15 6.02
CA ARG A 24 8.44 -1.36 6.65
C ARG A 24 8.37 0.13 6.31
N ALA A 25 8.03 0.46 5.07
CA ALA A 25 7.91 1.85 4.63
C ALA A 25 6.64 2.50 5.20
N ILE A 26 5.52 1.77 5.20
CA ILE A 26 4.25 2.23 5.77
C ILE A 26 4.42 2.50 7.27
N ALA A 27 5.01 1.58 8.03
CA ALA A 27 5.25 1.74 9.46
C ALA A 27 6.13 2.96 9.78
N LYS A 28 7.20 3.18 8.99
CA LYS A 28 8.07 4.36 9.13
C LYS A 28 7.28 5.65 8.86
N ASN A 29 6.49 5.68 7.80
CA ASN A 29 5.73 6.87 7.43
C ASN A 29 4.66 7.20 8.48
N ILE A 30 3.95 6.20 9.00
CA ILE A 30 2.99 6.37 10.10
C ILE A 30 3.68 6.94 11.34
N SER A 31 4.86 6.44 11.69
CA SER A 31 5.62 6.92 12.86
C SER A 31 6.03 8.39 12.72
N LEU A 32 6.41 8.81 11.51
CA LEU A 32 6.76 10.21 11.22
C LEU A 32 5.54 11.14 11.15
N ASP A 33 4.41 10.62 10.68
CA ASP A 33 3.14 11.35 10.55
C ASP A 33 2.37 11.46 11.87
N ALA A 34 2.71 10.65 12.88
CA ALA A 34 2.02 10.59 14.17
C ALA A 34 1.77 11.94 14.86
N PRO A 35 2.67 12.95 14.81
CA PRO A 35 2.42 14.26 15.41
C PRO A 35 1.37 15.12 14.68
N TYR A 36 1.01 14.78 13.44
CA TYR A 36 0.12 15.55 12.58
C TYR A 36 -1.26 14.90 12.39
N ARG A 37 -1.53 13.83 13.14
CA ARG A 37 -2.70 12.96 12.98
C ARG A 37 -3.62 12.99 14.20
#